data_AF-A0A926BTV8-F1
#
_entry.id   AF-A0A926BTV8-F1
#
_cell.length_a   1.000
_cell.length_b   1.000
_cell.length_c   1.000
_cell.angle_alpha   90.00
_cell.angle_beta   90.00
_cell.angle_gamma   90.00
#
_symmetry.space_group_name_H-M   'P 1'
#
loop_
_entity.id
_entity.type
_entity.pdbx_description
1 polymer ?
#
loop_
_entity_poly.entity_id
_entity_poly.type
_entity_poly.pdbx_seq_one_letter_code
_entity_poly.pdbx_strand_id
1 'polypeptide(L)'
;TGDSSNLAFLLQPRAIIITTKLAATLDADVGDSIAMIAAGRRVVFDVVGIITPDETASALGGSFAMLDIASAQEMFGRVGKLDRIDLLVPEREAPAIAEYLTTLAPAGVVVQAPSRRNEQTLRMLDAFSLNLTALAFIALFVSMFIIYNTMLTSTLRRRRELGILRAVGATRGTIVALFLGEATVIGLLGAAVGIPLGVLFARFALDQVVRTVSALYILTVAENITVDTWTLVLGGAIGLVTSILSALPPALEASHVHPRETFSVQSFESGVTRRYRKFVIASVVILLTAWLAAVQGLAMNNPLLGMAGAGLVLIGFALLTPIFLRGFDRFLSRPLKRLTGVAGELANAYLMQSLGRASTAIAALMTAIAMLVGISTMVGSFRATVELWMRQTVTADLYLTISSNRLSASTIVPMPREILDYLDTLSQASHVDAMRRIKTSYAGRTITVSGARLTMPDGDASLTFHEGTFDDVLKALDTGAIAISEAFAIRFDKHTGDTIVLATSTGQRALSIAGVYYDYTTDAGAVIMRNATFARVYDDSTMSNAAVYLRDASQLENVRAAIERRFASR
;
A
#
# COMPACT_ATOMS: atom_id res chain seq x y z
N THR A 1 -9.35 22.46 37.42
CA THR A 1 -8.83 23.18 38.60
C THR A 1 -7.38 22.81 38.75
N GLY A 2 -6.49 23.63 38.20
CA GLY A 2 -5.05 23.36 38.13
C GLY A 2 -4.41 23.63 39.48
N ASP A 3 -3.99 22.57 40.14
CA ASP A 3 -3.25 22.65 41.38
C ASP A 3 -1.81 23.06 41.04
N SER A 4 -1.38 24.23 41.51
CA SER A 4 -0.04 24.80 41.27
C SER A 4 1.10 23.95 41.84
N SER A 5 0.78 22.91 42.62
CA SER A 5 1.66 21.86 43.11
C SER A 5 2.22 20.97 41.97
N ASN A 6 1.51 20.82 40.86
CA ASN A 6 1.87 19.90 39.77
C ASN A 6 3.01 20.40 38.85
N LEU A 7 3.48 21.64 38.98
CA LEU A 7 4.59 22.18 38.18
C LEU A 7 5.91 22.25 38.95
N ALA A 8 5.91 21.91 40.25
CA ALA A 8 7.11 21.93 41.08
C ALA A 8 8.22 21.00 40.55
N PHE A 9 7.86 19.94 39.83
CA PHE A 9 8.83 19.04 39.22
C PHE A 9 9.70 19.71 38.13
N LEU A 10 9.21 20.79 37.48
CA LEU A 10 9.99 21.50 36.47
C LEU A 10 11.24 22.17 37.06
N LEU A 11 11.23 22.43 38.38
CA LEU A 11 12.34 23.04 39.11
C LEU A 11 13.27 21.99 39.75
N GLN A 12 12.91 20.71 39.72
CA GLN A 12 13.70 19.63 40.29
C GLN A 12 14.62 19.04 39.22
N PRO A 13 15.95 19.16 39.36
CA PRO A 13 16.88 18.50 38.45
C PRO A 13 16.61 16.99 38.46
N ARG A 14 16.56 16.37 37.27
CA ARG A 14 16.38 14.91 37.09
C ARG A 14 15.00 14.35 37.45
N ALA A 15 14.01 15.19 37.75
CA ALA A 15 12.63 14.74 37.88
C ALA A 15 12.05 14.29 36.54
N ILE A 16 11.44 13.11 36.50
CA ILE A 16 10.86 12.51 35.29
C ILE A 16 9.40 12.12 35.52
N ILE A 17 8.55 12.41 34.53
CA ILE A 17 7.19 11.87 34.46
C ILE A 17 7.19 10.76 33.42
N ILE A 18 6.71 9.58 33.79
CA ILE A 18 6.66 8.41 32.89
C ILE A 18 5.22 8.02 32.58
N THR A 19 5.03 7.28 31.50
CA THR A 19 3.72 6.74 31.12
C THR A 19 3.43 5.44 31.87
N THR A 20 2.15 5.11 32.09
CA THR A 20 1.73 3.86 32.77
C THR A 20 2.34 2.60 32.13
N LYS A 21 2.45 2.55 30.80
CA LYS A 21 3.09 1.43 30.10
C LYS A 21 4.59 1.35 30.38
N LEU A 22 5.29 2.48 30.43
CA LEU A 22 6.71 2.53 30.74
C LEU A 22 6.98 2.16 32.20
N ALA A 23 6.14 2.65 33.12
CA ALA A 23 6.16 2.29 34.54
C ALA A 23 6.04 0.77 34.74
N ALA A 24 5.04 0.14 34.09
CA ALA A 24 4.85 -1.31 34.15
C ALA A 24 6.02 -2.11 33.53
N THR A 25 6.70 -1.55 32.51
CA THR A 25 7.85 -2.22 31.87
C THR A 25 9.10 -2.14 32.76
N LEU A 26 9.26 -1.04 33.48
CA LEU A 26 10.41 -0.78 34.36
C LEU A 26 10.17 -1.21 35.81
N ASP A 27 8.95 -1.71 36.12
CA ASP A 27 8.49 -2.04 37.47
C ASP A 27 8.75 -0.89 38.45
N ALA A 28 8.33 0.32 38.06
CA ALA A 28 8.63 1.56 38.78
C ALA A 28 7.38 2.33 39.16
N ASP A 29 7.37 2.84 40.39
CA ASP A 29 6.29 3.64 40.98
C ASP A 29 6.71 5.10 41.23
N VAL A 30 5.74 5.95 41.57
CA VAL A 30 6.02 7.35 41.96
C VAL A 30 6.85 7.38 43.24
N GLY A 31 8.01 8.04 43.17
CA GLY A 31 9.00 8.13 44.25
C GLY A 31 10.27 7.30 44.00
N ASP A 32 10.27 6.42 43.00
CA ASP A 32 11.43 5.59 42.67
C ASP A 32 12.49 6.33 41.85
N SER A 33 13.74 5.87 41.94
CA SER A 33 14.84 6.35 41.10
C SER A 33 15.19 5.32 40.03
N ILE A 34 15.00 5.70 38.75
CA ILE A 34 15.26 4.84 37.59
C ILE A 34 16.57 5.26 36.92
N ALA A 35 17.46 4.30 36.64
CA ALA A 35 18.63 4.56 35.81
C ALA A 35 18.29 4.38 34.31
N MET A 36 18.45 5.44 33.53
CA MET A 36 18.29 5.42 32.08
C MET A 36 19.57 5.90 31.39
N ILE A 37 19.68 5.63 30.09
CA ILE A 37 20.80 6.09 29.28
C ILE A 37 20.39 7.38 28.57
N ALA A 38 21.09 8.48 28.86
CA ALA A 38 20.91 9.76 28.21
C ALA A 38 22.24 10.18 27.54
N ALA A 39 22.22 10.33 26.21
CA ALA A 39 23.39 10.64 25.40
C ALA A 39 24.61 9.73 25.68
N GLY A 40 24.40 8.42 25.76
CA GLY A 40 25.45 7.41 26.00
C GLY A 40 26.01 7.40 27.43
N ARG A 41 25.39 8.13 28.37
CA ARG A 41 25.75 8.15 29.79
C ARG A 41 24.60 7.60 30.62
N ARG A 42 24.92 6.80 31.64
CA ARG A 42 23.95 6.34 32.62
C ARG A 42 23.59 7.49 33.55
N VAL A 43 22.32 7.87 33.57
CA VAL A 43 21.75 8.96 34.38
C VAL A 43 20.61 8.39 35.21
N VAL A 44 20.56 8.77 36.49
CA VAL A 44 19.49 8.38 37.41
C VAL A 44 18.44 9.50 37.44
N PHE A 45 17.18 9.12 37.26
CA PHE A 45 16.02 10.00 37.21
C PHE A 45 15.06 9.65 38.34
N ASP A 46 14.44 10.65 38.95
CA ASP A 46 13.48 10.46 40.04
C ASP A 46 12.05 10.56 39.49
N VAL A 47 11.26 9.49 39.66
CA VAL A 47 9.90 9.39 39.13
C VAL A 47 8.97 10.22 40.01
N VAL A 48 8.55 11.37 39.49
CA VAL A 48 7.67 12.31 40.22
C VAL A 48 6.20 12.14 39.85
N GLY A 49 5.90 11.41 38.78
CA GLY A 49 4.54 11.21 38.32
C GLY A 49 4.41 10.14 37.25
N ILE A 50 3.25 9.48 37.24
CA ILE A 50 2.85 8.53 36.20
C ILE A 50 1.61 9.07 35.50
N ILE A 51 1.68 9.24 34.18
CA ILE A 51 0.57 9.71 33.36
C ILE A 51 -0.03 8.56 32.55
N THR A 52 -1.34 8.61 32.39
CA THR A 52 -2.02 7.73 31.43
C THR A 52 -2.11 8.49 30.11
N PRO A 53 -1.43 8.04 29.04
CA PRO A 53 -1.47 8.76 27.77
C PRO A 53 -2.88 8.72 27.17
N ASP A 54 -3.38 9.88 26.71
CA ASP A 54 -4.60 9.95 25.89
C ASP A 54 -4.45 9.10 24.62
N GLU A 55 -5.56 8.76 23.95
CA GLU A 55 -5.57 7.90 22.74
C GLU A 55 -4.53 8.32 21.68
N THR A 56 -4.31 9.64 21.52
CA THR A 56 -3.33 10.19 20.57
C THR A 56 -1.86 10.05 21.04
N ALA A 57 -1.61 10.11 22.35
CA ALA A 57 -0.28 9.89 22.92
C ALA A 57 0.06 8.39 23.00
N SER A 58 -0.97 7.54 23.13
CA SER A 58 -0.86 6.08 23.01
C SER A 58 -0.43 5.67 21.60
N ALA A 59 -0.76 6.44 20.55
CA ALA A 59 -0.32 6.23 19.17
C ALA A 59 1.21 6.39 18.96
N LEU A 60 1.94 6.99 19.91
CA LEU A 60 3.41 7.09 19.92
C LEU A 60 4.08 5.92 20.65
N GLY A 61 3.41 4.75 20.73
CA GLY A 61 3.93 3.55 21.38
C GLY A 61 3.67 3.48 22.88
N GLY A 62 3.06 4.51 23.47
CA GLY A 62 2.57 4.56 24.85
C GLY A 62 3.65 4.51 25.94
N SER A 63 4.93 4.40 25.57
CA SER A 63 6.09 4.29 26.48
C SER A 63 7.04 5.46 26.25
N PHE A 64 6.69 6.63 26.76
CA PHE A 64 7.54 7.82 26.75
C PHE A 64 7.67 8.43 28.14
N ALA A 65 8.64 9.33 28.27
CA ALA A 65 8.92 10.08 29.48
C ALA A 65 9.01 11.58 29.19
N MET A 66 8.61 12.42 30.14
CA MET A 66 8.64 13.87 30.07
C MET A 66 9.59 14.43 31.13
N LEU A 67 10.35 15.44 30.73
CA LEU A 67 11.37 16.12 31.53
C LEU A 67 11.24 17.63 31.30
N ASP A 68 11.72 18.41 32.25
CA ASP A 68 11.96 19.83 32.01
C ASP A 68 12.97 20.05 30.88
N ILE A 69 12.77 21.10 30.09
CA ILE A 69 13.58 21.43 28.92
C ILE A 69 15.05 21.70 29.27
N ALA A 70 15.34 22.37 30.39
CA ALA A 70 16.70 22.65 30.82
C ALA A 70 17.40 21.38 31.28
N SER A 71 16.71 20.55 32.08
CA SER A 71 17.21 19.24 32.51
C SER A 71 17.51 18.33 31.31
N ALA A 72 16.59 18.28 30.33
CA ALA A 72 16.80 17.51 29.11
C ALA A 72 18.01 18.05 28.31
N GLN A 73 18.10 19.36 28.10
CA GLN A 73 19.22 19.95 27.38
C GLN A 73 20.58 19.68 28.04
N GLU A 74 20.66 19.76 29.37
CA GLU A 74 21.91 19.47 30.09
C GLU A 74 22.30 17.99 29.96
N MET A 75 21.36 17.08 30.21
CA MET A 75 21.63 15.64 30.22
C MET A 75 22.00 15.10 28.84
N PHE A 76 21.29 15.57 27.81
CA PHE A 76 21.55 15.18 26.42
C PHE A 76 22.68 15.99 25.76
N GLY A 77 23.26 16.98 26.44
CA GLY A 77 24.34 17.82 25.89
C GLY A 77 23.85 18.72 24.75
N ARG A 78 22.61 19.21 24.84
CA ARG A 78 21.91 19.98 23.81
C ARG A 78 21.50 21.38 24.29
N VAL A 79 22.28 21.98 25.18
CA VAL A 79 22.07 23.35 25.65
C VAL A 79 21.92 24.30 24.45
N GLY A 80 20.81 25.04 24.41
CA GLY A 80 20.49 25.97 23.31
C GLY A 80 20.01 25.31 22.01
N LYS A 81 19.77 23.99 21.98
CA LYS A 81 19.28 23.27 20.80
C LYS A 81 17.94 22.59 21.09
N LEU A 82 17.02 22.65 20.14
CA LEU A 82 15.70 22.01 20.20
C LEU A 82 15.47 21.18 18.95
N ASP A 83 14.81 20.03 19.12
CA ASP A 83 14.40 19.20 17.98
C ASP A 83 13.08 19.68 17.37
N ARG A 84 12.15 20.15 18.21
CA ARG A 84 10.81 20.56 17.81
C ARG A 84 10.24 21.60 18.76
N ILE A 85 9.43 22.49 18.21
CA ILE A 85 8.56 23.40 18.97
C ILE A 85 7.13 23.08 18.53
N ASP A 86 6.30 22.65 19.47
CA ASP A 86 4.88 22.41 19.22
C ASP A 86 4.09 23.66 19.62
N LEU A 87 3.27 24.16 18.68
CA LEU A 87 2.45 25.34 18.87
C LEU A 87 0.98 24.92 18.89
N LEU A 88 0.29 25.19 20.00
CA LEU A 88 -1.16 25.02 20.07
C LEU A 88 -1.84 26.24 19.45
N VAL A 89 -2.57 26.00 18.37
CA VAL A 89 -3.32 27.03 17.62
C VAL A 89 -4.71 26.49 17.28
N PRO A 90 -5.71 27.36 17.05
CA PRO A 90 -7.02 26.94 16.54
C PRO A 90 -6.88 26.20 15.21
N GLU A 91 -7.54 25.05 15.06
CA GLU A 91 -7.36 24.14 13.91
C GLU A 91 -7.62 24.82 12.55
N ARG A 92 -8.61 25.72 12.48
CA ARG A 92 -8.96 26.46 11.27
C ARG A 92 -7.86 27.43 10.81
N GLU A 93 -7.06 27.93 11.75
CA GLU A 93 -6.00 28.92 11.48
C GLU A 93 -4.63 28.27 11.30
N ALA A 94 -4.48 27.00 11.68
CA ALA A 94 -3.22 26.27 11.60
C ALA A 94 -2.53 26.33 10.22
N PRO A 95 -3.24 26.22 9.07
CA PRO A 95 -2.60 26.33 7.75
C PRO A 95 -2.02 27.73 7.48
N ALA A 96 -2.77 28.79 7.81
CA ALA A 96 -2.35 30.17 7.59
C ALA A 96 -1.20 30.56 8.52
N ILE A 97 -1.25 30.14 9.78
CA ILE A 97 -0.16 30.34 10.74
C ILE A 97 1.09 29.57 10.31
N ALA A 98 0.95 28.34 9.81
CA ALA A 98 2.09 27.57 9.32
C ALA A 98 2.75 28.25 8.11
N GLU A 99 1.99 28.81 7.19
CA GLU A 99 2.51 29.57 6.05
C GLU A 99 3.26 30.83 6.51
N TYR A 100 2.67 31.61 7.42
CA TYR A 100 3.31 32.77 8.01
C TYR A 100 4.62 32.41 8.73
N LEU A 101 4.61 31.38 9.58
CA LEU A 101 5.81 30.93 10.28
C LEU A 101 6.89 30.39 9.32
N THR A 102 6.50 29.83 8.18
CA THR A 102 7.47 29.40 7.15
C THR A 102 8.25 30.59 6.59
N THR A 103 7.64 31.78 6.50
CA THR A 103 8.34 33.01 6.04
C THR A 103 9.32 33.57 7.07
N LEU A 104 9.07 33.33 8.36
CA LEU A 104 9.91 33.78 9.48
C LEU A 104 10.95 32.74 9.92
N ALA A 105 10.78 31.49 9.49
CA ALA A 105 11.59 30.37 9.92
C ALA A 105 13.06 30.56 9.47
N PRO A 106 14.03 30.42 10.40
CA PRO A 106 15.45 30.37 10.03
C PRO A 106 15.75 29.23 9.07
N ALA A 107 16.88 29.34 8.35
CA ALA A 107 17.37 28.26 7.50
C ALA A 107 17.50 26.94 8.31
N GLY A 108 16.91 25.86 7.79
CA GLY A 108 16.91 24.55 8.42
C GLY A 108 15.72 24.25 9.34
N VAL A 109 14.83 25.20 9.61
CA VAL A 109 13.59 24.95 10.37
C VAL A 109 12.45 24.62 9.40
N VAL A 110 11.81 23.47 9.60
CA VAL A 110 10.66 23.04 8.81
C VAL A 110 9.38 23.24 9.62
N VAL A 111 8.50 24.11 9.13
CA VAL A 111 7.18 24.31 9.73
C VAL A 111 6.20 23.32 9.10
N GLN A 112 5.55 22.50 9.94
CA GLN A 112 4.58 21.50 9.51
C GLN A 112 3.28 21.67 10.28
N ALA A 113 2.16 21.80 9.55
CA ALA A 113 0.84 21.68 10.15
C ALA A 113 0.55 20.21 10.50
N PRO A 114 -0.10 19.92 11.65
CA PRO A 114 -0.43 18.55 12.06
C PRO A 114 -1.19 17.74 10.99
N SER A 115 -2.08 18.41 10.24
CA SER A 115 -2.84 17.83 9.13
C SER A 115 -1.95 17.12 8.10
N ARG A 116 -0.80 17.70 7.74
CA ARG A 116 0.08 17.14 6.71
C ARG A 116 0.75 15.82 7.10
N ARG A 117 0.99 15.59 8.40
CA ARG A 117 1.62 14.34 8.89
C ARG A 117 0.61 13.19 8.89
N ASN A 118 -0.60 13.45 9.38
CA ASN A 118 -1.68 12.45 9.32
C ASN A 118 -2.09 12.16 7.88
N GLU A 119 -2.06 13.16 6.99
CA GLU A 119 -2.36 12.96 5.57
C GLU A 119 -1.49 11.92 4.87
N GLN A 120 -0.19 11.77 5.21
CA GLN A 120 0.65 10.76 4.55
C GLN A 120 0.24 9.34 4.95
N THR A 121 0.05 9.09 6.25
CA THR A 121 -0.42 7.79 6.76
C THR A 121 -1.83 7.47 6.26
N LEU A 122 -2.73 8.46 6.27
CA LEU A 122 -4.09 8.31 5.76
C LEU A 122 -4.10 8.03 4.26
N ARG A 123 -3.29 8.71 3.44
CA ARG A 123 -3.18 8.43 2.00
C ARG A 123 -2.70 7.02 1.69
N MET A 124 -1.77 6.48 2.49
CA MET A 124 -1.31 5.10 2.34
C MET A 124 -2.43 4.11 2.68
N LEU A 125 -3.12 4.30 3.80
CA LEU A 125 -4.27 3.47 4.19
C LEU A 125 -5.40 3.56 3.16
N ASP A 126 -5.64 4.75 2.61
CA ASP A 126 -6.60 4.97 1.51
C ASP A 126 -6.18 4.18 0.27
N ALA A 127 -4.90 4.19 -0.11
CA ALA A 127 -4.42 3.42 -1.26
C ALA A 127 -4.60 1.91 -1.07
N PHE A 128 -4.32 1.38 0.12
CA PHE A 128 -4.59 -0.02 0.46
C PHE A 128 -6.09 -0.33 0.42
N SER A 129 -6.92 0.53 1.04
CA SER A 129 -8.38 0.41 1.04
C SER A 129 -8.94 0.41 -0.37
N LEU A 130 -8.44 1.30 -1.23
CA LEU A 130 -8.83 1.41 -2.63
C LEU A 130 -8.46 0.15 -3.41
N ASN A 131 -7.25 -0.38 -3.20
CA ASN A 131 -6.83 -1.62 -3.84
C ASN A 131 -7.73 -2.81 -3.43
N LEU A 132 -7.99 -2.97 -2.12
CA LEU A 132 -8.90 -3.99 -1.62
C LEU A 132 -10.33 -3.81 -2.16
N THR A 133 -10.80 -2.57 -2.26
CA THR A 133 -12.11 -2.25 -2.86
C THR A 133 -12.15 -2.62 -4.34
N ALA A 134 -11.06 -2.41 -5.10
CA ALA A 134 -10.97 -2.81 -6.50
C ALA A 134 -11.06 -4.34 -6.64
N LEU A 135 -10.34 -5.09 -5.80
CA LEU A 135 -10.42 -6.55 -5.75
C LEU A 135 -11.82 -7.04 -5.36
N ALA A 136 -12.50 -6.35 -4.45
CA ALA A 136 -13.88 -6.65 -4.08
C ALA A 136 -14.86 -6.46 -5.25
N PHE A 137 -14.73 -5.37 -6.02
CA PHE A 137 -15.55 -5.17 -7.23
C PHE A 137 -15.27 -6.23 -8.31
N ILE A 138 -14.02 -6.65 -8.46
CA ILE A 138 -13.64 -7.77 -9.34
C ILE A 138 -14.36 -9.07 -8.90
N ALA A 139 -14.31 -9.40 -7.61
CA ALA A 139 -14.99 -10.59 -7.08
C ALA A 139 -16.51 -10.51 -7.26
N LEU A 140 -17.10 -9.32 -7.07
CA LEU A 140 -18.52 -9.05 -7.31
C LEU A 140 -18.89 -9.30 -8.78
N PHE A 141 -18.04 -8.86 -9.69
CA PHE A 141 -18.22 -9.03 -11.14
C PHE A 141 -18.20 -10.51 -11.55
N VAL A 142 -17.23 -11.29 -11.04
CA VAL A 142 -17.20 -12.76 -11.27
C VAL A 142 -18.48 -13.40 -10.74
N SER A 143 -18.88 -13.03 -9.52
CA SER A 143 -20.06 -13.58 -8.86
C SER A 143 -21.32 -13.32 -9.66
N MET A 144 -21.45 -12.12 -10.26
CA MET A 144 -22.55 -11.77 -11.14
C MET A 144 -22.65 -12.69 -12.36
N PHE A 145 -21.53 -13.08 -12.97
CA PHE A 145 -21.52 -14.06 -14.06
C PHE A 145 -21.96 -15.46 -13.61
N ILE A 146 -21.52 -15.90 -12.43
CA ILE A 146 -21.90 -17.19 -11.86
C ILE A 146 -23.42 -17.21 -11.61
N ILE A 147 -23.96 -16.16 -10.99
CA ILE A 147 -25.41 -16.04 -10.74
C ILE A 147 -26.18 -15.98 -12.06
N TYR A 148 -25.72 -15.16 -13.02
CA TYR A 148 -26.33 -15.08 -14.34
C TYR A 148 -26.42 -16.46 -15.02
N ASN A 149 -25.32 -17.22 -15.03
CA ASN A 149 -25.27 -18.53 -15.68
C ASN A 149 -26.17 -19.57 -14.97
N THR A 150 -26.18 -19.55 -13.64
CA THR A 150 -27.08 -20.39 -12.84
C THR A 150 -28.55 -20.06 -13.11
N MET A 151 -28.91 -18.77 -13.12
CA MET A 151 -30.28 -18.32 -13.39
C MET A 151 -30.70 -18.61 -14.83
N LEU A 152 -29.81 -18.40 -15.80
CA LEU A 152 -30.02 -18.78 -17.20
C LEU A 152 -30.28 -20.28 -17.34
N THR A 153 -29.50 -21.12 -16.65
CA THR A 153 -29.70 -22.58 -16.68
C THR A 153 -31.01 -22.97 -16.01
N SER A 154 -31.38 -22.34 -14.90
CA SER A 154 -32.65 -22.55 -14.19
C SER A 154 -33.86 -22.21 -15.07
N THR A 155 -33.85 -21.04 -15.72
CA THR A 155 -34.96 -20.58 -16.58
C THR A 155 -35.13 -21.50 -17.79
N LEU A 156 -34.03 -21.96 -18.40
CA LEU A 156 -34.05 -22.88 -19.53
C LEU A 156 -34.63 -24.25 -19.14
N ARG A 157 -34.29 -24.78 -17.97
CA ARG A 157 -34.82 -26.06 -17.49
C ARG A 157 -36.32 -25.99 -17.17
N ARG A 158 -36.80 -24.86 -16.64
CA ARG A 158 -38.21 -24.64 -16.29
C ARG A 158 -39.05 -24.10 -17.46
N ARG A 159 -38.52 -24.06 -18.69
CA ARG A 159 -39.17 -23.40 -19.83
C ARG A 159 -40.57 -23.96 -20.15
N ARG A 160 -40.76 -25.28 -20.06
CA ARG A 160 -42.07 -25.92 -20.30
C ARG A 160 -43.11 -25.47 -19.27
N GLU A 161 -42.70 -25.38 -18.01
CA GLU A 161 -43.54 -24.89 -16.91
C GLU A 161 -43.93 -23.42 -17.11
N LEU A 162 -42.97 -22.59 -17.53
CA LEU A 162 -43.22 -21.18 -17.86
C LEU A 162 -44.19 -21.02 -19.03
N GLY A 163 -44.10 -21.86 -20.05
CA GLY A 163 -45.06 -21.88 -21.16
C GLY A 163 -46.48 -22.24 -20.73
N ILE A 164 -46.63 -23.19 -19.79
CA ILE A 164 -47.91 -23.56 -19.19
C ILE A 164 -48.46 -22.40 -18.35
N LEU A 165 -47.64 -21.79 -17.48
CA LEU A 165 -48.01 -20.60 -16.70
C LEU A 165 -48.49 -19.45 -17.60
N ARG A 166 -47.79 -19.18 -18.70
CA ARG A 166 -48.19 -18.18 -19.71
C ARG A 166 -49.49 -18.53 -20.41
N ALA A 167 -49.76 -19.81 -20.66
CA ALA A 167 -50.99 -20.29 -21.29
C ALA A 167 -52.21 -20.17 -20.36
N VAL A 168 -52.01 -20.32 -19.04
CA VAL A 168 -53.06 -20.20 -18.02
C VAL A 168 -53.31 -18.73 -17.60
N GLY A 169 -52.52 -17.78 -18.12
CA GLY A 169 -52.77 -16.34 -17.97
C GLY A 169 -51.73 -15.56 -17.17
N ALA A 170 -50.61 -16.18 -16.77
CA ALA A 170 -49.55 -15.46 -16.06
C ALA A 170 -48.97 -14.31 -16.91
N THR A 171 -48.83 -13.13 -16.31
CA THR A 171 -48.25 -11.96 -16.97
C THR A 171 -46.72 -12.07 -17.03
N ARG A 172 -46.09 -11.28 -17.91
CA ARG A 172 -44.61 -11.16 -17.96
C ARG A 172 -44.04 -10.69 -16.62
N GLY A 173 -44.72 -9.74 -15.97
CA GLY A 173 -44.34 -9.24 -14.66
C GLY A 173 -44.36 -10.32 -13.58
N THR A 174 -45.34 -11.23 -13.62
CA THR A 174 -45.42 -12.37 -12.68
C THR A 174 -44.22 -13.30 -12.80
N ILE A 175 -43.77 -13.59 -14.04
CA ILE A 175 -42.58 -14.43 -14.27
C ILE A 175 -41.31 -13.73 -13.81
N VAL A 176 -41.16 -12.44 -14.12
CA VAL A 176 -40.01 -11.66 -13.67
C VAL A 176 -39.97 -11.60 -12.14
N ALA A 177 -41.10 -11.32 -11.49
CA ALA A 177 -41.21 -11.29 -10.03
C ALA A 177 -40.86 -12.64 -9.38
N LEU A 178 -41.25 -13.75 -9.99
CA LEU A 178 -40.92 -15.10 -9.50
C LEU A 178 -39.40 -15.32 -9.46
N PHE A 179 -38.70 -15.04 -10.56
CA PHE A 179 -37.24 -15.23 -10.63
C PHE A 179 -36.46 -14.20 -9.82
N LEU A 180 -36.91 -12.94 -9.79
CA LEU A 180 -36.31 -11.94 -8.91
C LEU A 180 -36.54 -12.27 -7.43
N GLY A 181 -37.68 -12.87 -7.08
CA GLY A 181 -37.93 -13.41 -5.75
C GLY A 181 -36.95 -14.54 -5.39
N GLU A 182 -36.74 -15.50 -6.29
CA GLU A 182 -35.75 -16.57 -6.11
C GLU A 182 -34.32 -15.99 -5.93
N ALA A 183 -33.94 -15.02 -6.77
CA ALA A 183 -32.65 -14.32 -6.66
C ALA A 183 -32.51 -13.53 -5.35
N THR A 184 -33.60 -12.93 -4.87
CA THR A 184 -33.64 -12.18 -3.60
C THR A 184 -33.43 -13.11 -2.42
N VAL A 185 -34.11 -14.26 -2.38
CA VAL A 185 -33.94 -15.26 -1.32
C VAL A 185 -32.51 -15.81 -1.30
N ILE A 186 -31.97 -16.18 -2.48
CA ILE A 186 -30.58 -16.65 -2.60
C ILE A 186 -29.61 -15.55 -2.18
N GLY A 187 -29.86 -14.29 -2.56
CA GLY A 187 -29.03 -13.15 -2.18
C GLY A 187 -29.05 -12.87 -0.68
N LEU A 188 -30.21 -12.98 -0.02
CA LEU A 188 -30.35 -12.82 1.43
C LEU A 188 -29.64 -13.93 2.20
N LEU A 189 -29.78 -15.19 1.77
CA LEU A 189 -29.04 -16.31 2.35
C LEU A 189 -27.53 -16.15 2.14
N GLY A 190 -27.12 -15.72 0.95
CA GLY A 190 -25.74 -15.39 0.63
C GLY A 190 -25.18 -14.29 1.52
N ALA A 191 -25.93 -13.22 1.76
CA ALA A 191 -25.53 -12.14 2.67
C ALA A 191 -25.46 -12.61 4.13
N ALA A 192 -26.42 -13.42 4.57
CA ALA A 192 -26.45 -13.96 5.94
C ALA A 192 -25.24 -14.83 6.26
N VAL A 193 -24.69 -15.55 5.28
CA VAL A 193 -23.47 -16.36 5.43
C VAL A 193 -22.21 -15.54 5.12
N GLY A 194 -22.27 -14.70 4.09
CA GLY A 194 -21.14 -13.92 3.59
C GLY A 194 -20.67 -12.84 4.56
N ILE A 195 -21.59 -12.18 5.27
CA ILE A 195 -21.23 -11.15 6.24
C ILE A 195 -20.40 -11.73 7.41
N PRO A 196 -20.85 -12.79 8.12
CA PRO A 196 -20.05 -13.43 9.18
C PRO A 196 -18.68 -13.93 8.67
N LEU A 197 -18.64 -14.55 7.49
CA LEU A 197 -17.38 -15.00 6.90
C LEU A 197 -16.45 -13.84 6.56
N GLY A 198 -17.00 -12.74 6.02
CA GLY A 198 -16.25 -11.51 5.74
C GLY A 198 -15.65 -10.90 7.00
N VAL A 199 -16.41 -10.85 8.09
CA VAL A 199 -15.90 -10.40 9.40
C VAL A 199 -14.81 -11.33 9.93
N LEU A 200 -14.97 -12.65 9.78
CA LEU A 200 -13.96 -13.63 10.18
C LEU A 200 -12.65 -13.45 9.38
N PHE A 201 -12.74 -13.28 8.06
CA PHE A 201 -11.58 -13.03 7.22
C PHE A 201 -10.93 -11.68 7.52
N ALA A 202 -11.72 -10.63 7.79
CA ALA A 202 -11.19 -9.33 8.18
C ALA A 202 -10.39 -9.42 9.48
N ARG A 203 -10.84 -10.21 10.47
CA ARG A 203 -10.09 -10.48 11.71
C ARG A 203 -8.74 -11.14 11.46
N PHE A 204 -8.72 -12.17 10.62
CA PHE A 204 -7.47 -12.86 10.28
C PHE A 204 -6.51 -11.96 9.48
N ALA A 205 -7.05 -11.23 8.50
CA ALA A 205 -6.28 -10.31 7.68
C ALA A 205 -5.71 -9.15 8.51
N LEU A 206 -6.47 -8.63 9.49
CA LEU A 206 -6.00 -7.54 10.33
C LEU A 206 -4.74 -7.92 11.10
N ASP A 207 -4.67 -9.12 11.71
CA ASP A 207 -3.45 -9.54 12.42
C ASP A 207 -2.21 -9.52 11.50
N GLN A 208 -2.37 -9.99 10.26
CA GLN A 208 -1.28 -9.98 9.27
C GLN A 208 -0.91 -8.56 8.82
N VAL A 209 -1.91 -7.70 8.55
CA VAL A 209 -1.71 -6.31 8.14
C VAL A 209 -1.08 -5.50 9.27
N VAL A 210 -1.59 -5.62 10.50
CA VAL A 210 -1.06 -4.93 11.69
C VAL A 210 0.37 -5.34 11.95
N ARG A 211 0.72 -6.64 11.89
CA ARG A 211 2.13 -7.08 12.02
C ARG A 211 3.03 -6.43 10.97
N THR A 212 2.57 -6.35 9.72
CA THR A 212 3.35 -5.79 8.61
C THR A 212 3.48 -4.26 8.71
N VAL A 213 2.39 -3.56 8.96
CA VAL A 213 2.36 -2.10 9.12
C VAL A 213 3.12 -1.66 10.36
N SER A 214 3.00 -2.42 11.46
CA SER A 214 3.71 -2.13 12.70
C SER A 214 5.21 -2.30 12.59
N ALA A 215 5.66 -3.23 11.74
CA ALA A 215 7.07 -3.41 11.44
C ALA A 215 7.66 -2.27 10.59
N LEU A 216 6.85 -1.59 9.78
CA LEU A 216 7.34 -0.66 8.74
C LEU A 216 7.10 0.82 9.04
N TYR A 217 6.02 1.20 9.74
CA TYR A 217 5.61 2.61 9.81
C TYR A 217 5.28 3.11 11.22
N ILE A 218 4.55 2.36 12.07
CA ILE A 218 4.15 2.79 13.44
C ILE A 218 3.88 1.56 14.32
N LEU A 219 4.53 1.45 15.48
CA LEU A 219 4.47 0.28 16.39
C LEU A 219 3.08 -0.12 16.94
N THR A 220 2.04 0.68 16.77
CA THR A 220 0.71 0.37 17.31
C THR A 220 -0.38 1.11 16.55
N VAL A 221 -1.12 0.39 15.70
CA VAL A 221 -2.42 0.84 15.17
C VAL A 221 -3.47 -0.22 15.51
N ALA A 222 -4.39 0.19 16.40
CA ALA A 222 -5.68 -0.43 16.75
C ALA A 222 -5.69 -1.95 17.01
N GLU A 223 -5.71 -2.34 18.30
CA GLU A 223 -5.97 -3.72 18.73
C GLU A 223 -7.43 -4.18 18.49
N ASN A 224 -8.35 -3.27 18.14
CA ASN A 224 -9.79 -3.57 18.06
C ASN A 224 -10.39 -3.26 16.69
N ILE A 225 -11.00 -4.27 16.07
CA ILE A 225 -11.85 -4.10 14.89
C ILE A 225 -13.19 -3.53 15.35
N THR A 226 -13.41 -2.25 15.08
CA THR A 226 -14.73 -1.64 15.12
C THR A 226 -15.40 -1.86 13.77
N VAL A 227 -16.19 -2.94 13.66
CA VAL A 227 -17.00 -3.17 12.47
C VAL A 227 -18.18 -2.20 12.52
N ASP A 228 -18.12 -1.15 11.71
CA ASP A 228 -19.24 -0.23 11.60
C ASP A 228 -20.48 -0.94 11.03
N THR A 229 -21.63 -0.72 11.66
CA THR A 229 -22.89 -1.37 11.28
C THR A 229 -23.29 -0.96 9.86
N TRP A 230 -23.00 0.28 9.47
CA TRP A 230 -23.27 0.77 8.12
C TRP A 230 -22.50 -0.01 7.06
N THR A 231 -21.24 -0.37 7.31
CA THR A 231 -20.42 -1.19 6.39
C THR A 231 -21.04 -2.56 6.14
N LEU A 232 -21.60 -3.19 7.18
CA LEU A 232 -22.29 -4.48 7.05
C LEU A 232 -23.57 -4.37 6.25
N VAL A 233 -24.37 -3.32 6.52
CA VAL A 233 -25.61 -3.04 5.77
C VAL A 233 -25.29 -2.77 4.31
N LEU A 234 -24.28 -1.95 4.03
CA LEU A 234 -23.85 -1.61 2.68
C LEU A 234 -23.35 -2.84 1.93
N GLY A 235 -22.51 -3.68 2.56
CA GLY A 235 -22.04 -4.93 1.99
C GLY A 235 -23.18 -5.90 1.66
N GLY A 236 -24.12 -6.07 2.58
CA GLY A 236 -25.34 -6.87 2.35
C GLY A 236 -26.21 -6.33 1.22
N ALA A 237 -26.40 -5.01 1.16
CA ALA A 237 -27.17 -4.35 0.11
C ALA A 237 -26.50 -4.51 -1.27
N ILE A 238 -25.17 -4.33 -1.36
CA ILE A 238 -24.42 -4.53 -2.60
C ILE A 238 -24.54 -5.98 -3.09
N GLY A 239 -24.41 -6.96 -2.19
CA GLY A 239 -24.59 -8.38 -2.52
C GLY A 239 -25.99 -8.68 -3.05
N LEU A 240 -27.02 -8.14 -2.39
CA LEU A 240 -28.42 -8.33 -2.80
C LEU A 240 -28.71 -7.68 -4.16
N VAL A 241 -28.31 -6.41 -4.34
CA VAL A 241 -28.46 -5.68 -5.60
C VAL A 241 -27.76 -6.42 -6.73
N THR A 242 -26.55 -6.94 -6.49
CA THR A 242 -25.80 -7.72 -7.47
C THR A 242 -26.53 -8.99 -7.87
N SER A 243 -27.11 -9.74 -6.92
CA SER A 243 -27.91 -10.93 -7.21
C SER A 243 -29.09 -10.61 -8.12
N ILE A 244 -29.84 -9.55 -7.79
CA ILE A 244 -31.00 -9.09 -8.56
C ILE A 244 -30.60 -8.64 -9.96
N LEU A 245 -29.57 -7.80 -10.09
CA LEU A 245 -29.07 -7.32 -11.38
C LEU A 245 -28.59 -8.47 -12.27
N SER A 246 -27.96 -9.49 -11.69
CA SER A 246 -27.49 -10.69 -12.40
C SER A 246 -28.64 -11.56 -12.90
N ALA A 247 -29.71 -11.68 -12.11
CA ALA A 247 -30.89 -12.47 -12.44
C ALA A 247 -31.86 -11.77 -13.41
N LEU A 248 -31.79 -10.45 -13.50
CA LEU A 248 -32.73 -9.66 -14.30
C LEU A 248 -32.72 -10.00 -15.80
N PRO A 249 -31.57 -10.08 -16.50
CA PRO A 249 -31.56 -10.45 -17.91
C PRO A 249 -32.19 -11.82 -18.22
N PRO A 250 -31.83 -12.94 -17.53
CA PRO A 250 -32.46 -14.23 -17.79
C PRO A 250 -33.94 -14.26 -17.37
N ALA A 251 -34.35 -13.51 -16.34
CA ALA A 251 -35.75 -13.37 -15.96
C ALA A 251 -36.59 -12.65 -17.04
N LEU A 252 -36.05 -11.57 -17.62
CA LEU A 252 -36.68 -10.85 -18.73
C LEU A 252 -36.78 -11.73 -19.98
N GLU A 253 -35.73 -12.50 -20.30
CA GLU A 253 -35.74 -13.43 -21.41
C GLU A 253 -36.78 -14.55 -21.22
N ALA A 254 -36.85 -15.11 -20.01
CA ALA A 254 -37.86 -16.10 -19.62
C ALA A 254 -39.30 -15.58 -19.74
N SER A 255 -39.53 -14.29 -19.50
CA SER A 255 -40.86 -13.68 -19.63
C SER A 255 -41.36 -13.56 -21.08
N HIS A 256 -40.45 -13.60 -22.06
CA HIS A 256 -40.76 -13.49 -23.48
C HIS A 256 -41.05 -14.84 -24.15
N VAL A 257 -41.06 -15.95 -23.39
CA VAL A 257 -41.41 -17.27 -23.93
C VAL A 257 -42.87 -17.26 -24.40
N HIS A 258 -43.07 -17.48 -25.71
CA HIS A 258 -44.41 -17.59 -26.31
C HIS A 258 -44.96 -19.02 -26.11
N PRO A 259 -46.23 -19.18 -25.66
CA PRO A 259 -46.84 -20.50 -25.45
C PRO A 259 -46.78 -21.41 -26.68
N ARG A 260 -46.87 -20.84 -27.89
CA ARG A 260 -46.80 -21.56 -29.16
C ARG A 260 -45.40 -22.09 -29.50
N GLU A 261 -44.34 -21.39 -29.09
CA GLU A 261 -42.95 -21.78 -29.33
C GLU A 261 -42.43 -22.80 -28.31
N THR A 262 -43.18 -23.04 -27.23
CA THR A 262 -42.78 -23.96 -26.16
C THR A 262 -42.99 -25.43 -26.55
N PHE A 263 -43.83 -25.67 -27.57
CA PHE A 263 -44.12 -27.00 -28.11
C PHE A 263 -43.46 -27.28 -29.47
N SER A 264 -42.76 -26.30 -30.07
CA SER A 264 -41.96 -26.49 -31.28
C SER A 264 -40.47 -26.49 -30.92
N VAL A 265 -39.75 -27.54 -31.32
CA VAL A 265 -38.36 -27.82 -30.90
C VAL A 265 -37.33 -26.83 -31.50
N GLN A 266 -37.71 -25.93 -32.42
CA GLN A 266 -36.74 -25.30 -33.35
C GLN A 266 -36.54 -23.78 -33.29
N SER A 267 -37.26 -22.98 -32.50
CA SER A 267 -37.38 -21.54 -32.84
C SER A 267 -36.59 -20.50 -32.04
N PHE A 268 -35.74 -20.85 -31.06
CA PHE A 268 -35.17 -19.81 -30.16
C PHE A 268 -33.71 -19.38 -30.41
N GLU A 269 -32.88 -20.15 -31.12
CA GLU A 269 -31.46 -19.79 -31.30
C GLU A 269 -31.19 -18.91 -32.54
N SER A 270 -32.20 -18.64 -33.38
CA SER A 270 -32.09 -17.83 -34.60
C SER A 270 -32.03 -16.31 -34.37
N GLY A 271 -32.26 -15.82 -33.14
CA GLY A 271 -32.19 -14.39 -32.81
C GLY A 271 -30.77 -13.84 -32.60
N VAL A 272 -29.82 -14.68 -32.16
CA VAL A 272 -28.45 -14.26 -31.81
C VAL A 272 -27.61 -13.92 -33.06
N THR A 273 -27.92 -14.53 -34.21
CA THR A 273 -27.27 -14.22 -35.50
C THR A 273 -27.62 -12.83 -36.01
N ARG A 274 -28.88 -12.40 -35.90
CA ARG A 274 -29.33 -11.06 -36.37
C ARG A 274 -28.89 -9.91 -35.47
N ARG A 275 -28.63 -10.17 -34.18
CA ARG A 275 -28.21 -9.15 -33.19
C ARG A 275 -26.69 -8.97 -33.09
N TYR A 276 -25.91 -9.78 -33.81
CA TYR A 276 -24.44 -9.75 -33.86
C TYR A 276 -23.84 -8.35 -34.04
N ARG A 277 -24.31 -7.60 -35.04
CA ARG A 277 -23.76 -6.27 -35.35
C ARG A 277 -23.98 -5.28 -34.20
N LYS A 278 -25.06 -5.45 -33.42
CA LYS A 278 -25.33 -4.63 -32.23
C LYS A 278 -24.39 -4.98 -31.08
N PHE A 279 -24.06 -6.26 -30.88
CA PHE A 279 -23.07 -6.68 -29.87
C PHE A 279 -21.67 -6.16 -30.19
N VAL A 280 -21.26 -6.18 -31.46
CA VAL A 280 -19.97 -5.61 -31.90
C VAL A 280 -19.90 -4.12 -31.66
N ILE A 281 -20.95 -3.38 -32.05
CA ILE A 281 -20.99 -1.93 -31.84
C ILE A 281 -21.00 -1.63 -30.34
N ALA A 282 -21.79 -2.36 -29.55
CA ALA A 282 -21.84 -2.18 -28.10
C ALA A 282 -20.49 -2.45 -27.43
N SER A 283 -19.78 -3.52 -27.81
CA SER A 283 -18.48 -3.83 -27.22
C SER A 283 -17.41 -2.79 -27.59
N VAL A 284 -17.38 -2.34 -28.85
CA VAL A 284 -16.45 -1.29 -29.29
C VAL A 284 -16.72 0.02 -28.56
N VAL A 285 -17.99 0.42 -28.45
CA VAL A 285 -18.38 1.63 -27.70
C VAL A 285 -17.98 1.49 -26.24
N ILE A 286 -18.25 0.36 -25.59
CA ILE A 286 -17.89 0.11 -24.19
C ILE A 286 -16.37 0.17 -23.99
N LEU A 287 -15.57 -0.44 -24.88
CA LEU A 287 -14.12 -0.39 -24.79
C LEU A 287 -13.55 1.02 -25.03
N LEU A 288 -14.15 1.80 -25.94
CA LEU A 288 -13.79 3.21 -26.12
C LEU A 288 -14.14 4.05 -24.89
N THR A 289 -15.30 3.82 -24.27
CA THR A 289 -15.65 4.48 -23.01
C THR A 289 -14.75 4.06 -21.86
N ALA A 290 -14.32 2.80 -21.83
CA ALA A 290 -13.39 2.28 -20.84
C ALA A 290 -12.02 2.94 -20.98
N TRP A 291 -11.53 3.07 -22.21
CA TRP A 291 -10.28 3.78 -22.51
C TRP A 291 -10.37 5.26 -22.12
N LEU A 292 -11.47 5.94 -22.47
CA LEU A 292 -11.69 7.33 -22.07
C LEU A 292 -11.74 7.50 -20.55
N ALA A 293 -12.43 6.60 -19.85
CA ALA A 293 -12.51 6.60 -18.38
C ALA A 293 -11.13 6.36 -17.74
N ALA A 294 -10.32 5.47 -18.30
CA ALA A 294 -8.96 5.23 -17.83
C ALA A 294 -8.05 6.46 -18.03
N VAL A 295 -8.10 7.09 -19.21
CA VAL A 295 -7.32 8.30 -19.51
C VAL A 295 -7.76 9.48 -18.62
N GLN A 296 -9.07 9.70 -18.45
CA GLN A 296 -9.56 10.75 -17.55
C GLN A 296 -9.28 10.43 -16.08
N GLY A 297 -9.37 9.16 -15.68
CA GLY A 297 -9.02 8.73 -14.33
C GLY A 297 -7.57 9.04 -13.99
N LEU A 298 -6.65 8.84 -14.94
CA LEU A 298 -5.25 9.23 -14.80
C LEU A 298 -5.09 10.76 -14.78
N ALA A 299 -5.70 11.47 -15.72
CA ALA A 299 -5.56 12.93 -15.85
C ALA A 299 -6.13 13.70 -14.64
N MET A 300 -7.25 13.25 -14.09
CA MET A 300 -7.90 13.87 -12.93
C MET A 300 -7.42 13.28 -11.59
N ASN A 301 -6.50 12.32 -11.61
CA ASN A 301 -6.07 11.55 -10.45
C ASN A 301 -7.27 11.00 -9.65
N ASN A 302 -8.28 10.47 -10.36
CA ASN A 302 -9.53 9.96 -9.80
C ASN A 302 -9.60 8.43 -9.95
N PRO A 303 -9.35 7.67 -8.89
CA PRO A 303 -9.30 6.21 -8.95
C PRO A 303 -10.64 5.55 -9.29
N LEU A 304 -11.77 6.18 -8.94
CA LEU A 304 -13.11 5.65 -9.23
C LEU A 304 -13.35 5.53 -10.74
N LEU A 305 -12.86 6.49 -11.53
CA LEU A 305 -12.93 6.43 -12.99
C LEU A 305 -12.05 5.30 -13.55
N GLY A 306 -10.88 5.07 -12.95
CA GLY A 306 -10.02 3.94 -13.29
C GLY A 306 -10.69 2.59 -13.01
N MET A 307 -11.34 2.45 -11.85
CA MET A 307 -12.10 1.24 -11.47
C MET A 307 -13.30 1.02 -12.39
N ALA A 308 -14.06 2.08 -12.70
CA ALA A 308 -15.16 2.02 -13.67
C ALA A 308 -14.65 1.61 -15.06
N GLY A 309 -13.52 2.18 -15.50
CA GLY A 309 -12.83 1.80 -16.73
C GLY A 309 -12.48 0.31 -16.75
N ALA A 310 -11.86 -0.20 -15.69
CA ALA A 310 -11.53 -1.62 -15.57
C ALA A 310 -12.78 -2.52 -15.66
N GLY A 311 -13.87 -2.17 -14.98
CA GLY A 311 -15.15 -2.89 -15.09
C GLY A 311 -15.71 -2.88 -16.52
N LEU A 312 -15.66 -1.74 -17.19
CA LEU A 312 -16.08 -1.61 -18.59
C LEU A 312 -15.21 -2.44 -19.54
N VAL A 313 -13.90 -2.56 -19.28
CA VAL A 313 -13.02 -3.47 -20.05
C VAL A 313 -13.52 -4.91 -19.95
N LEU A 314 -13.84 -5.38 -18.73
CA LEU A 314 -14.35 -6.74 -18.53
C LEU A 314 -15.67 -6.97 -19.26
N ILE A 315 -16.61 -6.02 -19.19
CA ILE A 315 -17.90 -6.08 -19.91
C ILE A 315 -17.67 -6.06 -21.43
N GLY A 316 -16.78 -5.19 -21.90
CA GLY A 316 -16.42 -5.05 -23.31
C GLY A 316 -15.89 -6.35 -23.90
N PHE A 317 -14.93 -6.98 -23.21
CA PHE A 317 -14.39 -8.27 -23.63
C PHE A 317 -15.41 -9.42 -23.52
N ALA A 318 -16.24 -9.44 -22.48
CA ALA A 318 -17.34 -10.42 -22.37
C ALA A 318 -18.34 -10.32 -23.53
N LEU A 319 -18.63 -9.10 -24.01
CA LEU A 319 -19.48 -8.87 -25.18
C LEU A 319 -18.80 -9.22 -26.51
N LEU A 320 -17.46 -9.26 -26.55
CA LEU A 320 -16.68 -9.73 -27.71
C LEU A 320 -16.66 -11.25 -27.84
N THR A 321 -16.96 -12.02 -26.79
CA THR A 321 -16.88 -13.49 -26.80
C THR A 321 -17.67 -14.17 -27.93
N PRO A 322 -18.91 -13.79 -28.28
CA PRO A 322 -19.63 -14.38 -29.41
C PRO A 322 -18.94 -14.16 -30.77
N ILE A 323 -18.23 -13.03 -30.92
CA ILE A 323 -17.47 -12.70 -32.14
C ILE A 323 -16.24 -13.57 -32.21
N PHE A 324 -15.53 -13.69 -31.09
CA PHE A 324 -14.34 -14.51 -30.99
C PHE A 324 -14.68 -15.97 -31.33
N LEU A 325 -15.77 -16.52 -30.78
CA LEU A 325 -16.23 -17.88 -31.08
C LEU A 325 -16.58 -18.10 -32.55
N ARG A 326 -17.24 -17.12 -33.21
CA ARG A 326 -17.51 -17.20 -34.66
C ARG A 326 -16.26 -17.03 -35.52
N GLY A 327 -15.31 -16.20 -35.10
CA GLY A 327 -14.01 -16.11 -35.77
C GLY A 327 -13.26 -17.44 -35.65
N PHE A 328 -13.30 -18.02 -34.45
CA PHE A 328 -12.68 -19.29 -34.12
C PHE A 328 -13.30 -20.46 -34.89
N ASP A 329 -14.60 -20.42 -35.18
CA ASP A 329 -15.29 -21.37 -36.07
C ASP A 329 -14.54 -21.61 -37.39
N ARG A 330 -14.17 -20.52 -38.08
CA ARG A 330 -13.47 -20.60 -39.38
C ARG A 330 -12.09 -21.23 -39.24
N PHE A 331 -11.45 -21.02 -38.10
CA PHE A 331 -10.12 -21.55 -37.81
C PHE A 331 -10.17 -23.02 -37.38
N LEU A 332 -11.20 -23.40 -36.61
CA LEU A 332 -11.32 -24.73 -35.99
C LEU A 332 -12.05 -25.75 -36.88
N SER A 333 -13.02 -25.30 -37.68
CA SER A 333 -13.83 -26.17 -38.56
C SER A 333 -12.98 -27.01 -39.51
N ARG A 334 -11.93 -26.43 -40.10
CA ARG A 334 -11.01 -27.10 -41.04
C ARG A 334 -10.14 -28.18 -40.38
N PRO A 335 -9.36 -27.89 -39.33
CA PRO A 335 -8.54 -28.90 -38.67
C PRO A 335 -9.39 -29.96 -37.98
N LEU A 336 -10.51 -29.59 -37.35
CA LEU A 336 -11.36 -30.54 -36.64
C LEU A 336 -12.01 -31.55 -37.61
N LYS A 337 -12.45 -31.09 -38.78
CA LYS A 337 -12.94 -31.95 -39.87
C LYS A 337 -11.83 -32.87 -40.42
N ARG A 338 -10.59 -32.40 -40.51
CA ARG A 338 -9.46 -33.24 -40.94
C ARG A 338 -9.09 -34.32 -39.93
N LEU A 339 -9.12 -34.01 -38.63
CA LEU A 339 -8.72 -34.97 -37.58
C LEU A 339 -9.82 -35.98 -37.25
N THR A 340 -11.09 -35.55 -37.17
CA THR A 340 -12.19 -36.36 -36.62
C THR A 340 -13.32 -36.61 -37.61
N GLY A 341 -13.16 -36.15 -38.86
CA GLY A 341 -14.15 -36.35 -39.93
C GLY A 341 -15.48 -35.67 -39.62
N VAL A 342 -16.57 -36.42 -39.87
CA VAL A 342 -17.96 -35.94 -39.73
C VAL A 342 -18.33 -35.61 -38.28
N ALA A 343 -17.75 -36.33 -37.30
CA ALA A 343 -18.00 -36.07 -35.89
C ALA A 343 -17.54 -34.67 -35.47
N GLY A 344 -16.39 -34.21 -35.97
CA GLY A 344 -15.89 -32.85 -35.72
C GLY A 344 -16.75 -31.77 -36.37
N GLU A 345 -17.26 -32.03 -37.57
CA GLU A 345 -18.16 -31.11 -38.26
C GLU A 345 -19.50 -30.96 -37.52
N LEU A 346 -20.07 -32.07 -37.02
CA LEU A 346 -21.27 -32.08 -36.20
C LEU A 346 -21.05 -31.39 -34.84
N ALA A 347 -19.92 -31.63 -34.18
CA ALA A 347 -19.59 -30.99 -32.90
C ALA A 347 -19.48 -29.46 -33.05
N ASN A 348 -18.82 -29.00 -34.12
CA ASN A 348 -18.69 -27.59 -34.43
C ASN A 348 -20.05 -26.95 -34.79
N ALA A 349 -20.88 -27.64 -35.57
CA ALA A 349 -22.24 -27.20 -35.86
C ALA A 349 -23.09 -27.07 -34.59
N TYR A 350 -22.96 -28.01 -33.64
CA TYR A 350 -23.64 -27.95 -32.34
C TYR A 350 -23.19 -26.76 -31.49
N LEU A 351 -21.90 -26.43 -31.51
CA LEU A 351 -21.35 -25.26 -30.83
C LEU A 351 -21.85 -23.94 -31.45
N MET A 352 -21.91 -23.87 -32.77
CA MET A 352 -22.45 -22.70 -33.49
C MET A 352 -23.96 -22.54 -33.28
N GLN A 353 -24.69 -23.65 -33.12
CA GLN A 353 -26.11 -23.63 -32.80
C GLN A 353 -26.32 -23.06 -31.37
N SER A 354 -25.55 -23.55 -30.41
CA SER A 354 -25.59 -23.12 -29.00
C SER A 354 -24.81 -21.84 -28.65
N LEU A 355 -24.40 -21.05 -29.65
CA LEU A 355 -23.45 -19.93 -29.52
C LEU A 355 -23.79 -18.94 -28.40
N GLY A 356 -25.06 -18.58 -28.19
CA GLY A 356 -25.43 -17.62 -27.14
C GLY A 356 -25.19 -18.15 -25.72
N ARG A 357 -25.42 -19.47 -25.51
CA ARG A 357 -25.16 -20.13 -24.22
C ARG A 357 -23.67 -20.40 -24.04
N ALA A 358 -23.01 -20.88 -25.09
CA ALA A 358 -21.57 -21.09 -25.07
C ALA A 358 -20.82 -19.77 -24.84
N SER A 359 -21.24 -18.66 -25.46
CA SER A 359 -20.54 -17.39 -25.33
C SER A 359 -20.63 -16.80 -23.93
N THR A 360 -21.76 -16.95 -23.24
CA THR A 360 -21.91 -16.42 -21.88
C THR A 360 -21.11 -17.22 -20.87
N ALA A 361 -21.12 -18.55 -20.96
CA ALA A 361 -20.28 -19.41 -20.13
C ALA A 361 -18.78 -19.17 -20.39
N ILE A 362 -18.38 -19.03 -21.66
CA ILE A 362 -17.00 -18.76 -22.03
C ILE A 362 -16.58 -17.34 -21.62
N ALA A 363 -17.47 -16.34 -21.71
CA ALA A 363 -17.20 -14.99 -21.23
C ALA A 363 -16.91 -15.01 -19.72
N ALA A 364 -17.75 -15.67 -18.93
CA ALA A 364 -17.55 -15.84 -17.49
C ALA A 364 -16.19 -16.47 -17.16
N LEU A 365 -15.87 -17.59 -17.81
CA LEU A 365 -14.61 -18.31 -17.60
C LEU A 365 -13.40 -17.48 -18.04
N MET A 366 -13.48 -16.83 -19.20
CA MET A 366 -12.43 -15.97 -19.74
C MET A 366 -12.15 -14.81 -18.80
N THR A 367 -13.19 -14.12 -18.31
CA THR A 367 -13.02 -13.03 -17.35
C THR A 367 -12.37 -13.52 -16.06
N ALA A 368 -12.84 -14.63 -15.49
CA ALA A 368 -12.26 -15.20 -14.27
C ALA A 368 -10.77 -15.57 -14.44
N ILE A 369 -10.41 -16.25 -15.53
CA ILE A 369 -9.03 -16.63 -15.83
C ILE A 369 -8.17 -15.39 -16.10
N ALA A 370 -8.66 -14.44 -16.90
CA ALA A 370 -7.93 -13.21 -17.21
C ALA A 370 -7.61 -12.41 -15.94
N MET A 371 -8.54 -12.34 -15.00
CA MET A 371 -8.32 -11.67 -13.72
C MET A 371 -7.37 -12.46 -12.82
N LEU A 372 -7.49 -13.78 -12.75
CA LEU A 372 -6.54 -14.62 -12.02
C LEU A 372 -5.11 -14.42 -12.54
N VAL A 373 -4.93 -14.46 -13.86
CA VAL A 373 -3.63 -14.23 -14.51
C VAL A 373 -3.15 -12.81 -14.26
N GLY A 374 -4.01 -11.80 -14.42
CA GLY A 374 -3.65 -10.40 -14.20
C GLY A 374 -3.19 -10.11 -12.78
N ILE A 375 -3.96 -10.57 -11.78
CA ILE A 375 -3.63 -10.41 -10.36
C ILE A 375 -2.36 -11.21 -10.02
N SER A 376 -2.26 -12.47 -10.45
CA SER A 376 -1.07 -13.30 -10.17
C SER A 376 0.20 -12.72 -10.81
N THR A 377 0.10 -12.19 -12.02
CA THR A 377 1.22 -11.55 -12.72
C THR A 377 1.63 -10.27 -12.01
N MET A 378 0.67 -9.43 -11.60
CA MET A 378 0.95 -8.19 -10.86
C MET A 378 1.62 -8.47 -9.50
N VAL A 379 1.08 -9.42 -8.72
CA VAL A 379 1.66 -9.79 -7.42
C VAL A 379 3.03 -10.44 -7.60
N GLY A 380 3.15 -11.33 -8.59
CA GLY A 380 4.39 -12.05 -8.90
C GLY A 380 5.50 -11.11 -9.36
N SER A 381 5.21 -10.17 -10.27
CA SER A 381 6.21 -9.21 -10.77
C SER A 381 6.66 -8.27 -9.66
N PHE A 382 5.73 -7.72 -8.87
CA PHE A 382 6.06 -6.86 -7.75
C PHE A 382 6.94 -7.58 -6.73
N ARG A 383 6.55 -8.80 -6.32
CA ARG A 383 7.35 -9.62 -5.40
C ARG A 383 8.75 -9.88 -5.95
N ALA A 384 8.85 -10.29 -7.21
CA ALA A 384 10.13 -10.60 -7.84
C ALA A 384 11.04 -9.36 -7.89
N THR A 385 10.50 -8.19 -8.23
CA THR A 385 11.25 -6.93 -8.25
C THR A 385 11.71 -6.52 -6.84
N VAL A 386 10.85 -6.60 -5.82
CA VAL A 386 11.23 -6.29 -4.44
C VAL A 386 12.27 -7.28 -3.91
N GLU A 387 12.13 -8.57 -4.24
CA GLU A 387 13.08 -9.60 -3.83
C GLU A 387 14.46 -9.38 -4.46
N LEU A 388 14.50 -9.03 -5.75
CA LEU A 388 15.73 -8.67 -6.45
C LEU A 388 16.39 -7.45 -5.79
N TRP A 389 15.62 -6.39 -5.57
CA TRP A 389 16.10 -5.17 -4.91
C TRP A 389 16.61 -5.45 -3.49
N MET A 390 15.89 -6.27 -2.71
CA MET A 390 16.31 -6.66 -1.35
C MET A 390 17.64 -7.42 -1.37
N ARG A 391 17.81 -8.39 -2.27
CA ARG A 391 19.06 -9.16 -2.39
C ARG A 391 20.26 -8.27 -2.74
N GLN A 392 20.03 -7.18 -3.46
CA GLN A 392 21.07 -6.24 -3.88
C GLN A 392 21.32 -5.14 -2.85
N THR A 393 20.29 -4.66 -2.16
CA THR A 393 20.38 -3.51 -1.25
C THR A 393 20.74 -3.92 0.17
N VAL A 394 20.25 -5.09 0.63
CA VAL A 394 20.49 -5.62 1.97
C VAL A 394 21.59 -6.68 1.90
N THR A 395 22.83 -6.22 1.66
CA THR A 395 24.00 -7.09 1.46
C THR A 395 24.89 -7.24 2.68
N ALA A 396 24.78 -6.36 3.68
CA ALA A 396 25.64 -6.44 4.86
C ALA A 396 25.22 -7.56 5.80
N ASP A 397 26.20 -8.22 6.42
CA ASP A 397 25.94 -9.29 7.40
C ASP A 397 25.37 -8.73 8.72
N LEU A 398 25.79 -7.52 9.11
CA LEU A 398 25.34 -6.86 10.33
C LEU A 398 24.96 -5.40 10.06
N TYR A 399 23.74 -5.04 10.47
CA TYR A 399 23.28 -3.65 10.51
C TYR A 399 23.19 -3.16 11.96
N LEU A 400 23.93 -2.09 12.26
CA LEU A 400 23.94 -1.47 13.57
C LEU A 400 23.22 -0.13 13.53
N THR A 401 22.33 0.06 14.49
CA THR A 401 21.63 1.33 14.74
C THR A 401 21.40 1.49 16.23
N ILE A 402 21.14 2.73 16.66
CA ILE A 402 20.73 2.99 18.04
C ILE A 402 19.29 2.51 18.21
N SER A 403 18.99 1.83 19.32
CA SER A 403 17.66 1.28 19.62
C SER A 403 16.54 2.33 19.51
N SER A 404 16.80 3.60 19.89
CA SER A 404 15.85 4.70 19.76
C SER A 404 15.45 5.00 18.31
N ASN A 405 16.35 4.79 17.34
CA ASN A 405 16.07 5.01 15.92
C ASN A 405 15.12 3.95 15.35
N ARG A 406 14.96 2.80 16.02
CA ARG A 406 13.94 1.78 15.68
C ARG A 406 12.55 2.18 16.16
N LEU A 407 12.48 2.98 17.24
CA LEU A 407 11.24 3.38 17.91
C LEU A 407 10.68 4.69 17.37
N SER A 408 11.54 5.64 16.99
CA SER A 408 11.13 6.96 16.48
C SER A 408 11.51 7.16 15.02
N ALA A 409 10.49 7.20 14.15
CA ALA A 409 10.68 7.50 12.73
C ALA A 409 10.97 8.99 12.46
N SER A 410 10.82 9.87 13.45
CA SER A 410 10.86 11.32 13.25
C SER A 410 12.20 11.96 13.58
N THR A 411 12.94 11.42 14.56
CA THR A 411 14.24 11.95 14.98
C THR A 411 15.26 10.82 14.95
N ILE A 412 16.22 10.93 14.03
CA ILE A 412 17.30 9.96 13.89
C ILE A 412 18.48 10.44 14.74
N VAL A 413 18.71 9.75 15.85
CA VAL A 413 19.82 9.99 16.78
C VAL A 413 21.13 9.53 16.15
N PRO A 414 22.19 10.34 16.21
CA PRO A 414 23.50 9.91 15.72
C PRO A 414 24.16 8.87 16.64
N MET A 415 24.81 7.90 16.02
CA MET A 415 25.67 6.90 16.63
C MET A 415 26.92 7.57 17.24
N PRO A 416 27.31 7.23 18.47
CA PRO A 416 28.57 7.66 19.05
C PRO A 416 29.75 7.29 18.15
N ARG A 417 30.70 8.21 17.97
CA ARG A 417 31.89 8.00 17.13
C ARG A 417 32.72 6.79 17.56
N GLU A 418 32.80 6.55 18.87
CA GLU A 418 33.50 5.40 19.46
C GLU A 418 33.04 4.04 18.89
N ILE A 419 31.76 3.92 18.52
CA ILE A 419 31.24 2.68 17.93
C ILE A 419 31.79 2.51 16.51
N LEU A 420 31.73 3.55 15.69
CA LEU A 420 32.27 3.51 14.31
C LEU A 420 33.77 3.24 14.30
N ASP A 421 34.51 3.93 15.17
CA ASP A 421 35.96 3.75 15.30
C ASP A 421 36.29 2.30 15.68
N TYR A 422 35.51 1.69 16.58
CA TYR A 422 35.67 0.28 16.91
C TYR A 422 35.34 -0.65 15.73
N LEU A 423 34.25 -0.38 15.00
CA LEU A 423 33.88 -1.19 13.84
C LEU A 423 34.96 -1.15 12.76
N ASP A 424 35.58 0.00 12.52
CA ASP A 424 36.67 0.17 11.55
C ASP A 424 37.95 -0.59 11.97
N THR A 425 38.11 -0.92 13.26
CA THR A 425 39.25 -1.72 13.76
C THR A 425 39.02 -3.23 13.74
N LEU A 426 37.83 -3.71 13.36
CA LEU A 426 37.53 -5.14 13.32
C LEU A 426 38.28 -5.82 12.17
N SER A 427 39.24 -6.69 12.49
CA SER A 427 39.99 -7.45 11.48
C SER A 427 39.13 -8.45 10.70
N GLN A 428 38.01 -8.87 11.30
CA GLN A 428 37.02 -9.75 10.68
C GLN A 428 36.15 -9.02 9.64
N ALA A 429 36.09 -7.69 9.68
CA ALA A 429 35.36 -6.90 8.70
C ALA A 429 36.19 -6.74 7.41
N SER A 430 35.52 -6.90 6.28
CA SER A 430 36.04 -6.56 4.95
C SER A 430 36.05 -5.03 4.79
N HIS A 431 34.91 -4.41 5.05
CA HIS A 431 34.70 -2.97 5.07
C HIS A 431 33.49 -2.61 5.94
N VAL A 432 33.36 -1.34 6.29
CA VAL A 432 32.28 -0.80 7.13
C VAL A 432 31.71 0.45 6.49
N ASP A 433 30.48 0.33 6.02
CA ASP A 433 29.74 1.47 5.49
C ASP A 433 28.96 2.15 6.60
N ALA A 434 28.84 3.48 6.50
CA ALA A 434 28.12 4.26 7.49
C ALA A 434 27.25 5.31 6.80
N MET A 435 26.07 5.55 7.35
CA MET A 435 25.12 6.49 6.76
C MET A 435 24.53 7.40 7.84
N ARG A 436 24.45 8.69 7.50
CA ARG A 436 23.66 9.69 8.21
C ARG A 436 22.37 9.95 7.47
N ARG A 437 21.23 9.72 8.10
CA ARG A 437 19.90 10.07 7.57
C ARG A 437 19.29 11.24 8.32
N ILE A 438 18.69 12.16 7.58
CA ILE A 438 17.84 13.23 8.07
C ILE A 438 16.56 13.32 7.22
N LYS A 439 15.51 13.91 7.77
CA LYS A 439 14.28 14.21 7.04
C LYS A 439 14.22 15.72 6.78
N THR A 440 13.89 16.09 5.54
CA THR A 440 13.72 17.51 5.15
C THR A 440 12.47 17.65 4.28
N SER A 441 12.03 18.89 4.04
CA SER A 441 10.88 19.18 3.18
C SER A 441 11.34 19.62 1.80
N TYR A 442 10.74 19.05 0.75
CA TYR A 442 10.91 19.46 -0.64
C TYR A 442 9.54 19.55 -1.31
N ALA A 443 9.22 20.72 -1.88
CA ALA A 443 7.91 21.01 -2.50
C ALA A 443 6.71 20.60 -1.61
N GLY A 444 6.80 20.84 -0.30
CA GLY A 444 5.74 20.55 0.67
C GLY A 444 5.63 19.08 1.11
N ARG A 445 6.58 18.22 0.72
CA ARG A 445 6.64 16.80 1.12
C ARG A 445 7.92 16.48 1.90
N THR A 446 7.81 15.61 2.89
CA THR A 446 8.95 15.14 3.66
C THR A 446 9.74 14.10 2.87
N ILE A 447 10.97 14.43 2.47
CA ILE A 447 11.92 13.51 1.81
C ILE A 447 13.02 13.09 2.78
N THR A 448 13.69 11.97 2.47
CA THR A 448 14.88 11.54 3.23
C THR A 448 16.15 11.99 2.51
N VAL A 449 17.09 12.57 3.25
CA VAL A 449 18.42 12.92 2.73
C VAL A 449 19.46 12.15 3.51
N SER A 450 20.37 11.51 2.77
CA SER A 450 21.37 10.60 3.31
C SER A 450 22.79 11.03 2.91
N GLY A 451 23.65 11.21 3.90
CA GLY A 451 25.10 11.28 3.73
C GLY A 451 25.70 9.89 3.92
N ALA A 452 26.32 9.33 2.89
CA ALA A 452 26.85 7.96 2.91
C ALA A 452 28.38 7.93 2.82
N ARG A 453 28.99 7.12 3.68
CA ARG A 453 30.35 6.62 3.55
C ARG A 453 30.24 5.23 2.91
N LEU A 454 30.45 5.20 1.59
CA LEU A 454 30.44 3.98 0.78
C LEU A 454 31.90 3.59 0.53
N THR A 455 32.35 2.53 1.18
CA THR A 455 33.71 1.97 1.11
C THR A 455 33.79 0.68 0.30
N MET A 456 32.70 0.32 -0.38
CA MET A 456 32.60 -0.88 -1.21
C MET A 456 33.75 -1.00 -2.23
N PRO A 457 34.43 -2.15 -2.31
CA PRO A 457 35.31 -2.49 -3.42
C PRO A 457 34.52 -2.59 -4.74
N ASP A 458 35.15 -2.25 -5.86
CA ASP A 458 34.57 -2.36 -7.20
C ASP A 458 33.92 -3.74 -7.43
N GLY A 459 32.60 -3.78 -7.63
CA GLY A 459 31.86 -4.99 -8.07
C GLY A 459 30.71 -5.47 -7.17
N ASP A 460 30.70 -5.15 -5.87
CA ASP A 460 29.59 -5.50 -4.94
C ASP A 460 28.60 -4.34 -4.82
N ALA A 461 28.05 -3.90 -5.95
CA ALA A 461 27.16 -2.75 -6.00
C ALA A 461 25.87 -2.99 -5.20
N SER A 462 25.71 -2.24 -4.10
CA SER A 462 24.48 -2.25 -3.28
C SER A 462 23.34 -1.40 -3.86
N LEU A 463 23.64 -0.56 -4.86
CA LEU A 463 22.69 0.38 -5.45
C LEU A 463 22.60 0.12 -6.96
N THR A 464 21.41 -0.30 -7.40
CA THR A 464 21.10 -0.44 -8.83
C THR A 464 20.55 0.89 -9.35
N PHE A 465 21.17 1.41 -10.40
CA PHE A 465 20.78 2.66 -11.05
C PHE A 465 19.89 2.40 -12.27
N HIS A 466 18.78 3.14 -12.36
CA HIS A 466 17.91 3.23 -13.53
C HIS A 466 18.49 4.21 -14.56
N GLU A 467 19.09 5.31 -14.10
CA GLU A 467 19.81 6.28 -14.94
C GLU A 467 21.24 6.47 -14.44
N GLY A 468 22.20 6.36 -15.36
CA GLY A 468 23.63 6.41 -15.07
C GLY A 468 24.23 5.02 -14.79
N THR A 469 25.52 4.87 -15.06
CA THR A 469 26.27 3.67 -14.67
C THR A 469 26.76 3.83 -13.22
N PHE A 470 26.87 2.72 -12.48
CA PHE A 470 27.30 2.75 -11.08
C PHE A 470 28.62 3.53 -10.88
N ASP A 471 29.62 3.24 -11.71
CA ASP A 471 30.95 3.86 -11.61
C ASP A 471 30.94 5.36 -11.90
N ASP A 472 30.17 5.79 -12.91
CA ASP A 472 30.08 7.20 -13.29
C ASP A 472 29.33 8.00 -12.22
N VAL A 473 28.25 7.44 -11.68
CA VAL A 473 27.50 8.07 -10.59
C VAL A 473 28.38 8.18 -9.35
N LEU A 474 29.12 7.13 -8.98
CA LEU A 474 29.98 7.17 -7.78
C LEU A 474 31.07 8.25 -7.89
N LYS A 475 31.73 8.35 -9.05
CA LYS A 475 32.71 9.43 -9.33
C LYS A 475 32.07 10.81 -9.26
N ALA A 476 30.86 10.96 -9.79
CA ALA A 476 30.13 12.23 -9.71
C ALA A 476 29.77 12.58 -8.25
N LEU A 477 29.35 11.60 -7.44
CA LEU A 477 29.07 11.80 -6.02
C LEU A 477 30.33 12.26 -5.25
N ASP A 478 31.52 11.75 -5.62
CA ASP A 478 32.81 12.18 -5.06
C ASP A 478 33.13 13.65 -5.35
N THR A 479 32.69 14.18 -6.50
CA THR A 479 32.87 15.59 -6.86
C THR A 479 31.82 16.53 -6.26
N GLY A 480 30.81 15.98 -5.58
CA GLY A 480 29.77 16.76 -4.89
C GLY A 480 28.39 16.72 -5.52
N ALA A 481 28.17 15.88 -6.53
CA ALA A 481 26.83 15.62 -7.06
C ALA A 481 26.00 14.76 -6.08
N ILE A 482 24.72 14.57 -6.42
CA ILE A 482 23.77 13.76 -5.65
C ILE A 482 23.13 12.69 -6.54
N ALA A 483 22.63 11.63 -5.92
CA ALA A 483 21.76 10.67 -6.58
C ALA A 483 20.39 10.66 -5.91
N ILE A 484 19.34 10.46 -6.70
CA ILE A 484 17.95 10.51 -6.25
C ILE A 484 17.28 9.16 -6.46
N SER A 485 16.32 8.80 -5.60
CA SER A 485 15.51 7.59 -5.80
C SER A 485 14.59 7.73 -7.01
N GLU A 486 14.22 6.63 -7.65
CA GLU A 486 13.20 6.57 -8.71
C GLU A 486 11.86 7.23 -8.27
N ALA A 487 11.43 6.99 -7.03
CA ALA A 487 10.23 7.62 -6.47
C ALA A 487 10.32 9.16 -6.43
N PHE A 488 11.53 9.72 -6.21
CA PHE A 488 11.77 11.16 -6.26
C PHE A 488 11.73 11.66 -7.71
N ALA A 489 12.40 10.96 -8.63
CA ALA A 489 12.49 11.30 -10.05
C ALA A 489 11.09 11.37 -10.70
N ILE A 490 10.29 10.31 -10.58
CA ILE A 490 8.93 10.23 -11.14
C ILE A 490 8.02 11.31 -10.53
N ARG A 491 8.15 11.56 -9.23
CA ARG A 491 7.21 12.41 -8.49
C ARG A 491 7.44 13.90 -8.70
N PHE A 492 8.69 14.30 -8.88
CA PHE A 492 9.09 15.69 -9.08
C PHE A 492 9.52 16.01 -10.51
N ASP A 493 9.37 15.03 -11.42
CA ASP A 493 9.78 15.11 -12.83
C ASP A 493 11.24 15.58 -12.96
N LYS A 494 12.14 14.82 -12.32
CA LYS A 494 13.58 15.10 -12.25
C LYS A 494 14.40 13.97 -12.81
N HIS A 495 15.40 14.31 -13.62
CA HIS A 495 16.25 13.36 -14.33
C HIS A 495 17.73 13.65 -14.06
N THR A 496 18.59 12.73 -14.50
CA THR A 496 20.03 12.93 -14.49
C THR A 496 20.44 14.19 -15.26
N GLY A 497 21.29 15.03 -14.66
CA GLY A 497 21.70 16.33 -15.19
C GLY A 497 20.89 17.52 -14.65
N ASP A 498 19.71 17.28 -14.08
CA ASP A 498 18.92 18.34 -13.44
C ASP A 498 19.56 18.82 -12.14
N THR A 499 19.15 20.00 -11.67
CA THR A 499 19.54 20.54 -10.36
C THR A 499 18.33 20.64 -9.46
N ILE A 500 18.49 20.26 -8.19
CA ILE A 500 17.48 20.47 -7.14
C ILE A 500 18.02 21.42 -6.08
N VAL A 501 17.11 22.19 -5.48
CA VAL A 501 17.43 23.09 -4.38
C VAL A 501 16.93 22.47 -3.08
N LEU A 502 17.86 22.09 -2.21
CA LEU A 502 17.54 21.56 -0.89
C LEU A 502 17.63 22.66 0.16
N ALA A 503 16.70 22.64 1.12
CA ALA A 503 16.78 23.44 2.33
C ALA A 503 17.74 22.76 3.32
N THR A 504 18.78 23.47 3.71
CA THR A 504 19.88 22.97 4.55
C THR A 504 20.06 23.88 5.76
N SER A 505 20.86 23.44 6.74
CA SER A 505 21.17 24.24 7.94
C SER A 505 21.91 25.54 7.63
N THR A 506 22.57 25.62 6.47
CA THR A 506 23.32 26.80 6.01
C THR A 506 22.58 27.62 4.95
N GLY A 507 21.31 27.30 4.67
CA GLY A 507 20.49 27.96 3.66
C GLY A 507 20.04 27.02 2.54
N GLN A 508 19.59 27.59 1.43
CA GLN A 508 19.24 26.80 0.25
C GLN A 508 20.50 26.48 -0.56
N ARG A 509 20.68 25.21 -0.94
CA ARG A 509 21.81 24.75 -1.75
C ARG A 509 21.32 24.03 -3.00
N ALA A 510 21.82 24.46 -4.15
CA ALA A 510 21.61 23.82 -5.43
C ALA A 510 22.59 22.65 -5.60
N LEU A 511 22.08 21.46 -5.93
CA LEU A 511 22.84 20.23 -6.10
C LEU A 511 22.43 19.54 -7.40
N SER A 512 23.42 19.11 -8.19
CA SER A 512 23.21 18.44 -9.49
C SER A 512 22.98 16.94 -9.33
N ILE A 513 22.02 16.41 -10.07
CA ILE A 513 21.66 14.99 -10.08
C ILE A 513 22.60 14.24 -11.03
N ALA A 514 23.33 13.27 -10.48
CA ALA A 514 24.24 12.40 -11.22
C ALA A 514 23.61 11.07 -11.64
N GLY A 515 22.57 10.61 -10.95
CA GLY A 515 21.90 9.36 -11.28
C GLY A 515 20.62 9.12 -10.48
N VAL A 516 19.83 8.17 -10.98
CA VAL A 516 18.56 7.75 -10.39
C VAL A 516 18.66 6.29 -9.97
N TYR A 517 18.45 5.98 -8.68
CA TYR A 517 18.56 4.61 -8.15
C TYR A 517 17.22 4.03 -7.70
N TYR A 518 17.10 2.70 -7.72
CA TYR A 518 15.92 2.01 -7.21
C TYR A 518 15.91 2.02 -5.69
N ASP A 519 14.83 2.54 -5.10
CA ASP A 519 14.60 2.55 -3.66
C ASP A 519 13.13 2.33 -3.35
N TYR A 520 12.82 1.23 -2.67
CA TYR A 520 11.47 0.89 -2.22
C TYR A 520 11.25 1.18 -0.73
N THR A 521 12.19 1.84 -0.05
CA THR A 521 12.05 2.18 1.39
C THR A 521 11.15 3.39 1.66
N THR A 522 10.97 4.28 0.68
CA THR A 522 10.19 5.53 0.84
C THR A 522 9.41 5.88 -0.42
N ASP A 523 8.14 6.25 -0.25
CA ASP A 523 7.24 6.71 -1.32
C ASP A 523 7.39 8.21 -1.63
N ALA A 524 7.97 8.97 -0.70
CA ALA A 524 8.16 10.41 -0.84
C ALA A 524 9.44 10.77 -1.63
N GLY A 525 10.35 9.81 -1.77
CA GLY A 525 11.66 9.98 -2.40
C GLY A 525 12.81 10.14 -1.41
N ALA A 526 14.00 9.75 -1.84
CA ALA A 526 15.26 9.83 -1.12
C ALA A 526 16.36 10.48 -1.97
N VAL A 527 17.28 11.17 -1.31
CA VAL A 527 18.48 11.75 -1.90
C VAL A 527 19.70 11.18 -1.17
N ILE A 528 20.68 10.67 -1.90
CA ILE A 528 21.95 10.19 -1.36
C ILE A 528 23.11 11.03 -1.90
N MET A 529 24.07 11.32 -1.03
CA MET A 529 25.30 12.05 -1.36
C MET A 529 26.46 11.52 -0.54
N ARG A 530 27.70 11.80 -0.96
CA ARG A 530 28.88 11.48 -0.14
C ARG A 530 28.83 12.19 1.21
N ASN A 531 29.33 11.52 2.24
CA ASN A 531 29.40 12.10 3.58
C ASN A 531 30.13 13.45 3.62
N ALA A 532 31.19 13.64 2.81
CA ALA A 532 31.90 14.92 2.74
C ALA A 532 30.99 16.06 2.23
N THR A 533 30.18 15.79 1.20
CA THR A 533 29.18 16.73 0.68
C THR A 533 28.10 17.00 1.73
N PHE A 534 27.61 15.95 2.38
CA PHE A 534 26.61 16.08 3.44
C PHE A 534 27.10 16.95 4.60
N ALA A 535 28.31 16.69 5.11
CA ALA A 535 28.92 17.46 6.19
C ALA A 535 29.09 18.93 5.82
N ARG A 536 29.48 19.24 4.58
CA ARG A 536 29.59 20.63 4.10
C ARG A 536 28.23 21.32 3.97
N VAL A 537 27.20 20.60 3.54
CA VAL A 537 25.88 21.16 3.23
C VAL A 537 25.02 21.35 4.48
N TYR A 538 25.10 20.39 5.42
CA TYR A 538 24.28 20.33 6.63
C TYR A 538 25.03 20.62 7.93
N ASP A 539 26.35 20.87 7.90
CA ASP A 539 27.20 21.06 9.09
C ASP A 539 27.07 19.90 10.10
N ASP A 540 26.88 18.68 9.57
CA ASP A 540 26.69 17.46 10.35
C ASP A 540 27.60 16.35 9.80
N SER A 541 28.57 15.94 10.60
CA SER A 541 29.53 14.87 10.28
C SER A 541 29.26 13.58 11.05
N THR A 542 28.12 13.51 11.75
CA THR A 542 27.74 12.34 12.54
C THR A 542 27.15 11.26 11.65
N MET A 543 27.15 10.00 12.09
CA MET A 543 26.48 8.89 11.39
C MET A 543 25.34 8.36 12.22
N SER A 544 24.33 7.77 11.59
CA SER A 544 23.16 7.22 12.28
C SER A 544 23.11 5.69 12.27
N ASN A 545 23.66 5.06 11.23
CA ASN A 545 23.66 3.62 11.06
C ASN A 545 25.02 3.19 10.49
N ALA A 546 25.41 1.97 10.80
CA ALA A 546 26.57 1.31 10.21
C ALA A 546 26.18 -0.06 9.66
N ALA A 547 26.80 -0.44 8.56
CA ALA A 547 26.66 -1.73 7.90
C ALA A 547 28.04 -2.38 7.86
N VAL A 548 28.17 -3.57 8.44
CA VAL A 548 29.43 -4.31 8.55
C VAL A 548 29.37 -5.50 7.63
N TYR A 549 30.35 -5.59 6.75
CA TYR A 549 30.54 -6.68 5.80
C TYR A 549 31.68 -7.56 6.32
N LEU A 550 31.40 -8.83 6.57
CA LEU A 550 32.37 -9.77 7.11
C LEU A 550 33.19 -10.39 5.99
N ARG A 551 34.46 -10.68 6.27
CA ARG A 551 35.31 -11.48 5.36
C ARG A 551 34.87 -12.93 5.30
N ASP A 552 34.30 -13.42 6.41
CA ASP A 552 33.78 -14.77 6.57
C ASP A 552 32.46 -14.72 7.37
N ALA A 553 31.36 -15.06 6.69
CA ALA A 553 30.02 -15.08 7.27
C ALA A 553 29.89 -16.07 8.45
N SER A 554 30.79 -17.08 8.56
CA SER A 554 30.79 -18.01 9.69
C SER A 554 31.08 -17.33 11.04
N GLN A 555 31.72 -16.16 11.02
CA GLN A 555 32.06 -15.38 12.21
C GLN A 555 30.94 -14.46 12.69
N LEU A 556 29.78 -14.46 12.03
CA LEU A 556 28.66 -13.57 12.31
C LEU A 556 28.30 -13.51 13.80
N GLU A 557 28.03 -14.67 14.39
CA GLU A 557 27.61 -14.74 15.80
C GLU A 557 28.72 -14.32 16.77
N ASN A 558 29.98 -14.62 16.45
CA ASN A 558 31.13 -14.22 17.25
C ASN A 558 31.30 -12.69 17.26
N VAL A 559 31.22 -12.06 16.09
CA VAL A 559 31.35 -10.61 15.93
C VAL A 559 30.17 -9.90 16.57
N ARG A 560 28.94 -10.40 16.34
CA ARG A 560 27.73 -9.89 17.00
C ARG A 560 27.86 -9.93 18.52
N ALA A 561 28.23 -11.07 19.09
CA ALA A 561 28.38 -11.22 20.53
C ALA A 561 29.51 -10.35 21.11
N ALA A 562 30.55 -10.03 20.34
CA ALA A 562 31.61 -9.11 20.76
C ALA A 562 31.13 -7.65 20.80
N ILE A 563 30.38 -7.23 19.78
CA ILE A 563 29.75 -5.91 19.70
C ILE A 563 28.74 -5.74 20.85
N GLU A 564 27.86 -6.73 21.06
CA GLU A 564 26.86 -6.71 22.12
C GLU A 564 27.51 -6.63 23.51
N ARG A 565 28.54 -7.44 23.78
CA ARG A 565 29.27 -7.35 25.07
C ARG A 565 29.89 -5.99 25.34
N ARG A 566 30.29 -5.25 24.31
CA ARG A 566 30.95 -3.95 24.46
C ARG A 566 29.96 -2.78 24.54
N PHE A 567 28.84 -2.86 23.84
CA PHE A 567 27.95 -1.71 23.64
C PHE A 567 26.48 -1.95 24.01
N ALA A 568 26.00 -3.18 24.23
CA ALA A 568 24.58 -3.42 24.50
C ALA A 568 24.09 -2.84 25.84
N SER A 569 25.01 -2.57 26.79
CA SER A 569 24.70 -1.95 28.08
C SER A 569 24.88 -0.43 28.10
N ARG A 570 25.13 0.20 26.94
CA ARG A 570 25.50 1.62 26.79
C ARG A 570 24.53 2.43 25.95
#